data_AF-A0A450YT19-F1
#
_entry.id   AF-A0A450YT19-F1
#
_cell.length_a   1.000
_cell.length_b   1.000
_cell.length_c   1.000
_cell.angle_alpha   90.00
_cell.angle_beta   90.00
_cell.angle_gamma   90.00
#
_symmetry.space_group_name_H-M   'P 1'
#
loop_
_entity.id
_entity.type
_entity.pdbx_description
1 polymer ?
#
loop_
_entity_poly.entity_id
_entity_poly.type
_entity_poly.pdbx_seq_one_letter_code
_entity_poly.pdbx_strand_id
1 'polypeptide(L)'
;MLYSKEIPERFGALTVMAWIFGIATLLFLPIGALDVATKAPNWSAGAVWLVAYIVLAPTILVYAANAWALRYASPGQVTIHMFSQPVIVVLLAWTRLGQELSIQTLYAAILTTLGVALVLTAKQAKAK
;
A
#
# COMPACT_ATOMS: atom_id res chain seq x y z
N MET A 1 4.13 11.39 -17.09
CA MET A 1 4.39 11.85 -15.71
C MET A 1 4.04 13.34 -15.48
N LEU A 2 3.41 14.04 -16.43
CA LEU A 2 3.13 15.48 -16.30
C LEU A 2 1.93 15.84 -15.39
N TYR A 3 1.01 14.91 -15.12
CA TYR A 3 -0.21 15.20 -14.35
C TYR A 3 -0.16 14.83 -12.85
N SER A 4 0.83 14.06 -12.39
CA SER A 4 0.77 13.48 -11.02
C SER A 4 1.21 14.43 -9.91
N LYS A 5 1.79 15.58 -10.22
CA LYS A 5 2.21 16.58 -9.22
C LYS A 5 1.14 17.64 -8.96
N GLU A 6 0.38 18.03 -10.00
CA GLU A 6 -0.57 19.15 -9.89
C GLU A 6 -1.82 18.83 -9.05
N ILE A 7 -2.30 17.59 -9.07
CA ILE A 7 -3.54 17.21 -8.35
C ILE A 7 -3.32 17.15 -6.83
N PRO A 8 -2.26 16.50 -6.30
CA PRO A 8 -1.99 16.52 -4.85
C PRO A 8 -1.63 17.91 -4.32
N GLU A 9 -0.99 18.76 -5.13
CA GLU A 9 -0.61 20.14 -4.75
C GLU A 9 -1.83 21.08 -4.66
N ARG A 10 -2.87 20.89 -5.47
CA ARG A 10 -4.09 21.72 -5.45
C ARG A 10 -5.18 21.24 -4.48
N PHE A 11 -5.39 19.94 -4.33
CA PHE A 11 -6.53 19.40 -3.58
C PHE A 11 -6.16 18.80 -2.22
N GLY A 12 -4.86 18.63 -1.95
CA GLY A 12 -4.35 17.96 -0.76
C GLY A 12 -4.45 16.44 -0.87
N ALA A 13 -3.36 15.76 -0.54
CA ALA A 13 -3.27 14.31 -0.67
C ALA A 13 -4.32 13.54 0.15
N LEU A 14 -4.79 14.06 1.30
CA LEU A 14 -5.88 13.44 2.06
C LEU A 14 -7.21 13.44 1.28
N THR A 15 -7.54 14.54 0.61
CA THR A 15 -8.75 14.67 -0.21
C THR A 15 -8.73 13.70 -1.38
N VAL A 16 -7.57 13.59 -2.06
CA VAL A 16 -7.39 12.64 -3.17
C VAL A 16 -7.60 11.20 -2.67
N MET A 17 -7.02 10.84 -1.52
CA MET A 17 -7.22 9.51 -0.93
C MET A 17 -8.69 9.26 -0.57
N ALA A 18 -9.38 10.24 0.00
CA ALA A 18 -10.81 10.12 0.31
C ALA A 18 -11.66 9.83 -0.94
N TRP A 19 -11.37 10.48 -2.07
CA TRP A 19 -12.03 10.18 -3.34
C TRP A 19 -11.70 8.79 -3.87
N ILE A 20 -10.42 8.38 -3.82
CA ILE A 20 -10.01 7.04 -4.25
C ILE A 20 -10.72 5.98 -3.42
N PHE A 21 -10.73 6.11 -2.08
CA PHE A 21 -11.43 5.17 -1.21
C PHE A 21 -12.94 5.22 -1.41
N GLY A 22 -13.55 6.40 -1.57
CA GLY A 22 -14.98 6.52 -1.83
C GLY A 22 -15.41 5.83 -3.12
N ILE A 23 -14.67 6.06 -4.22
CA ILE A 23 -14.93 5.38 -5.49
C ILE A 23 -14.69 3.88 -5.36
N ALA A 24 -13.59 3.46 -4.71
CA ALA A 24 -13.34 2.04 -4.47
C ALA A 24 -14.48 1.39 -3.68
N THR A 25 -14.96 2.03 -2.61
CA THR A 25 -16.10 1.53 -1.83
C THR A 25 -17.33 1.36 -2.71
N LEU A 26 -17.65 2.30 -3.60
CA LEU A 26 -18.77 2.18 -4.52
C LEU A 26 -18.60 1.01 -5.51
N LEU A 27 -17.39 0.84 -6.05
CA LEU A 27 -17.07 -0.25 -6.99
C LEU A 27 -17.11 -1.62 -6.32
N PHE A 28 -16.65 -1.73 -5.07
CA PHE A 28 -16.61 -2.97 -4.31
C PHE A 28 -17.90 -3.24 -3.53
N LEU A 29 -18.79 -2.26 -3.38
CA LEU A 29 -20.09 -2.40 -2.73
C LEU A 29 -20.90 -3.58 -3.28
N PRO A 30 -21.13 -3.75 -4.60
CA PRO A 30 -21.93 -4.88 -5.11
C PRO A 30 -21.29 -6.24 -4.84
N ILE A 31 -19.97 -6.29 -4.66
CA ILE A 31 -19.23 -7.53 -4.42
C ILE A 31 -19.28 -7.90 -2.93
N GLY A 32 -19.10 -6.91 -2.04
CA GLY A 32 -18.96 -7.14 -0.60
C GLY A 32 -20.22 -6.89 0.23
N ALA A 33 -21.23 -6.17 -0.28
CA ALA A 33 -22.37 -5.71 0.52
C ALA A 33 -23.20 -6.87 1.08
N LEU A 34 -23.43 -7.91 0.28
CA LEU A 34 -24.21 -9.07 0.74
C LEU A 34 -23.49 -9.81 1.87
N ASP A 35 -22.17 -10.02 1.73
CA ASP A 35 -21.36 -10.67 2.76
C ASP A 35 -21.31 -9.85 4.04
N VAL A 36 -21.14 -8.53 3.94
CA VAL A 36 -21.18 -7.64 5.11
C VAL A 36 -22.56 -7.66 5.76
N ALA A 37 -23.65 -7.52 5.00
CA ALA A 37 -25.00 -7.48 5.54
C ALA A 37 -25.41 -8.79 6.24
N THR A 38 -24.97 -9.94 5.72
CA THR A 38 -25.34 -11.25 6.25
C THR A 38 -24.39 -11.77 7.34
N LYS A 39 -23.09 -11.46 7.25
CA LYS A 39 -22.06 -12.01 8.15
C LYS A 39 -21.64 -11.02 9.23
N ALA A 40 -21.62 -9.71 8.96
CA ALA A 40 -21.13 -8.72 9.93
C ALA A 40 -21.92 -8.65 11.24
N PRO A 41 -23.26 -8.82 11.26
CA PRO A 41 -24.00 -8.88 12.52
C PRO A 41 -23.57 -10.01 13.45
N ASN A 42 -22.98 -11.07 12.89
CA ASN A 42 -22.51 -12.25 13.62
C ASN A 42 -20.99 -12.23 13.87
N TRP A 43 -20.29 -11.14 13.56
CA TRP A 43 -18.85 -11.04 13.83
C TRP A 43 -18.57 -11.00 15.32
N SER A 44 -17.50 -11.69 15.73
CA SER A 44 -16.99 -11.58 17.09
C SER A 44 -16.46 -10.17 17.37
N ALA A 45 -16.43 -9.77 18.64
CA ALA A 45 -15.83 -8.49 19.03
C ALA A 45 -14.38 -8.35 18.55
N GLY A 46 -13.62 -9.45 18.53
CA GLY A 46 -12.25 -9.49 18.00
C GLY A 46 -12.19 -9.21 16.49
N ALA A 47 -13.11 -9.77 15.70
CA ALA A 47 -13.18 -9.50 14.26
C ALA A 47 -13.54 -8.03 13.98
N VAL A 48 -14.53 -7.48 14.70
CA VAL A 48 -14.89 -6.06 14.60
C VAL A 48 -13.69 -5.17 14.93
N TRP A 49 -12.93 -5.51 15.97
CA TRP A 49 -11.74 -4.77 16.34
C TRP A 49 -10.64 -4.83 15.27
N LEU A 50 -10.40 -6.00 14.67
CA LEU A 50 -9.42 -6.13 13.58
C LEU A 50 -9.82 -5.33 12.34
N VAL A 51 -11.11 -5.30 11.99
CA VAL A 51 -11.62 -4.46 10.89
C VAL A 51 -11.41 -2.97 11.21
N ALA A 52 -11.79 -2.54 12.42
CA ALA A 52 -11.56 -1.17 12.87
C ALA A 52 -10.06 -0.81 12.84
N TYR A 53 -9.19 -1.70 13.31
CA TYR A 53 -7.75 -1.52 13.27
C TYR A 53 -7.25 -1.31 11.84
N ILE A 54 -7.64 -2.15 10.87
CA ILE A 54 -7.22 -2.02 9.47
C ILE A 54 -7.70 -0.68 8.87
N VAL A 55 -8.93 -0.28 9.13
CA VAL A 55 -9.47 0.99 8.61
C VAL A 55 -8.77 2.19 9.23
N LEU A 56 -8.56 2.19 10.54
CA LEU A 56 -7.99 3.35 11.23
C LEU A 56 -6.48 3.45 11.06
N ALA A 57 -5.74 2.36 11.27
CA ALA A 57 -4.29 2.39 11.33
C ALA A 57 -3.63 2.39 9.93
N PRO A 58 -3.55 1.28 9.18
CA PRO A 58 -2.87 1.27 7.90
C PRO A 58 -3.62 2.05 6.81
N THR A 59 -4.95 2.17 6.87
CA THR A 59 -5.68 2.97 5.88
C THR A 59 -5.64 4.46 6.24
N ILE A 60 -6.28 4.90 7.32
CA ILE A 60 -6.35 6.35 7.57
C ILE A 60 -4.99 6.92 8.01
N LEU A 61 -4.38 6.40 9.08
CA LEU A 61 -3.19 7.00 9.67
C LEU A 61 -1.96 6.88 8.75
N VAL A 62 -1.68 5.70 8.20
CA VAL A 62 -0.49 5.51 7.34
C VAL A 62 -0.63 6.23 6.00
N TYR A 63 -1.81 6.26 5.36
CA TYR A 63 -1.96 7.07 4.14
C TYR A 63 -1.90 8.57 4.42
N ALA A 64 -2.43 9.04 5.55
CA ALA A 64 -2.28 10.43 5.95
C ALA A 64 -0.80 10.79 6.20
N ALA A 65 -0.04 9.91 6.86
CA ALA A 65 1.39 10.07 7.06
C ALA A 65 2.16 10.07 5.73
N ASN A 66 1.82 9.17 4.79
CA ASN A 66 2.40 9.14 3.45
C ASN A 66 2.12 10.43 2.68
N ALA A 67 0.86 10.88 2.69
CA ALA A 67 0.42 12.14 2.11
C ALA A 67 1.19 13.35 2.67
N TRP A 68 1.45 13.36 3.97
CA TRP A 68 2.28 14.37 4.62
C TRP A 68 3.75 14.27 4.22
N ALA A 69 4.34 13.07 4.25
CA ALA A 69 5.74 12.84 3.89
C ALA A 69 6.05 13.21 2.43
N LEU A 70 5.10 12.98 1.51
CA LEU A 70 5.20 13.36 0.10
C LEU A 70 5.41 14.86 -0.12
N ARG A 71 5.03 15.72 0.84
CA ARG A 71 5.30 17.17 0.78
C ARG A 71 6.78 17.52 0.96
N TYR A 72 7.55 16.62 1.56
CA TYR A 72 8.97 16.84 1.89
C TYR A 72 9.91 15.84 1.20
N ALA A 73 9.39 14.70 0.75
CA ALA A 73 10.18 13.65 0.13
C ALA A 73 10.48 13.96 -1.34
N SER A 74 11.75 13.79 -1.74
CA SER A 74 12.13 13.85 -3.14
C SER A 74 11.59 12.64 -3.93
N PRO A 75 11.39 12.74 -5.25
CA PRO A 75 11.01 11.60 -6.09
C PRO A 75 11.93 10.39 -5.95
N GLY A 76 13.22 10.63 -5.67
CA GLY A 76 14.20 9.58 -5.39
C GLY A 76 13.92 8.85 -4.09
N GLN A 77 13.63 9.57 -3.00
CA GLN A 77 13.29 8.97 -1.69
C GLN A 77 12.00 8.15 -1.76
N VAL A 78 10.97 8.65 -2.44
CA VAL A 78 9.71 7.91 -2.66
C VAL A 78 9.97 6.63 -3.46
N THR A 79 10.82 6.71 -4.49
CA THR A 79 11.20 5.55 -5.31
C THR A 79 11.94 4.50 -4.47
N ILE A 80 12.91 4.90 -3.65
CA ILE A 80 13.64 3.99 -2.74
C ILE A 80 12.67 3.33 -1.76
N HIS A 81 11.76 4.09 -1.16
CA HIS A 81 10.77 3.55 -0.21
C HIS A 81 9.90 2.46 -0.87
N MET A 82 9.29 2.78 -2.03
CA MET A 82 8.40 1.87 -2.76
C MET A 82 9.08 0.55 -3.14
N PHE A 83 10.39 0.58 -3.33
CA PHE A 83 11.22 -0.55 -3.72
C PHE A 83 11.84 -1.32 -2.55
N SER A 84 12.04 -0.67 -1.41
CA SER A 84 12.46 -1.32 -0.17
C SER A 84 11.32 -2.09 0.50
N GLN A 85 10.07 -1.64 0.30
CA GLN A 85 8.89 -2.17 0.99
C GLN A 85 8.69 -3.69 0.76
N PRO A 86 8.75 -4.24 -0.47
CA PRO A 86 8.59 -5.68 -0.69
C PRO A 86 9.61 -6.53 0.07
N VAL A 87 10.88 -6.10 0.11
CA VAL A 87 11.95 -6.81 0.81
C VAL A 87 11.69 -6.82 2.32
N ILE A 88 11.33 -5.67 2.88
CA ILE A 88 11.00 -5.53 4.32
C ILE A 88 9.81 -6.42 4.68
N VAL A 89 8.77 -6.44 3.85
CA VAL A 89 7.56 -7.26 4.08
C VAL A 89 7.90 -8.75 4.13
N VAL A 90 8.70 -9.26 3.18
CA VAL A 90 9.10 -10.68 3.17
C VAL A 90 9.90 -11.04 4.42
N LEU A 91 10.83 -10.17 4.84
CA LEU A 91 11.63 -10.38 6.05
C LEU A 91 10.76 -10.39 7.32
N LEU A 92 9.79 -9.48 7.42
CA LEU A 92 8.85 -9.44 8.55
C LEU A 92 7.92 -10.65 8.55
N ALA A 93 7.45 -11.10 7.40
CA ALA A 93 6.62 -12.29 7.29
C ALA A 93 7.38 -13.55 7.77
N TRP A 94 8.64 -13.70 7.34
CA TRP A 94 9.49 -14.81 7.78
C TRP A 94 9.79 -14.76 9.29
N THR A 95 10.18 -13.60 9.81
CA THR A 95 10.67 -13.48 11.20
C THR A 95 9.58 -13.29 12.25
N ARG A 96 8.46 -12.65 11.91
CA ARG A 96 7.39 -12.29 12.86
C ARG A 96 6.10 -13.05 12.67
N LEU A 97 5.76 -13.44 11.44
CA LEU A 97 4.54 -14.21 11.16
C LEU A 97 4.81 -15.73 11.11
N GLY A 98 6.07 -16.15 11.26
CA GLY A 98 6.47 -17.56 11.20
C GLY A 98 6.25 -18.19 9.82
N GLN A 99 6.13 -17.36 8.77
CA GLN A 99 5.85 -17.85 7.43
C GLN A 99 7.11 -18.50 6.86
N GLU A 100 7.04 -19.80 6.55
CA GLU A 100 8.17 -20.52 5.97
C GLU A 100 8.54 -19.96 4.59
N LEU A 101 9.84 -19.79 4.37
CA LEU A 101 10.37 -19.39 3.07
C LEU A 101 10.31 -20.59 2.11
N SER A 102 9.14 -20.76 1.49
CA SER A 102 8.99 -21.74 0.42
C SER A 102 9.84 -21.37 -0.79
N ILE A 103 10.18 -22.37 -1.62
CA ILE A 103 10.91 -22.13 -2.87
C ILE A 103 10.16 -21.12 -3.77
N GLN A 104 8.82 -21.17 -3.77
CA GLN A 104 7.98 -20.21 -4.49
C GLN A 104 8.14 -18.79 -3.95
N THR A 105 8.18 -18.62 -2.63
CA THR A 105 8.41 -17.32 -2.00
C THR A 105 9.79 -16.78 -2.35
N LEU A 106 10.81 -17.65 -2.39
CA LEU A 106 12.15 -17.27 -2.80
C LEU A 106 12.21 -16.83 -4.27
N TYR A 107 11.59 -17.58 -5.18
CA TYR A 107 11.49 -17.19 -6.59
C TYR A 107 10.74 -15.87 -6.78
N ALA A 108 9.61 -15.68 -6.09
CA ALA A 108 8.85 -14.43 -6.13
C ALA A 108 9.65 -13.25 -5.57
N ALA A 109 10.39 -13.45 -4.48
CA ALA A 109 11.25 -12.45 -3.88
C ALA A 109 12.40 -12.04 -4.83
N ILE A 110 13.06 -13.02 -5.47
CA ILE A 110 14.11 -12.76 -6.46
C ILE A 110 13.54 -11.98 -7.65
N LEU A 111 12.44 -12.44 -8.25
CA LEU A 111 11.82 -11.77 -9.40
C LEU A 111 11.41 -10.33 -9.07
N THR A 112 10.78 -10.12 -7.92
CA THR A 112 10.35 -8.78 -7.47
C THR A 112 11.56 -7.88 -7.23
N THR A 113 12.59 -8.39 -6.54
CA THR A 113 13.82 -7.62 -6.26
C THR A 113 14.60 -7.30 -7.53
N LEU A 114 14.69 -8.23 -8.48
CA LEU A 114 15.32 -8.02 -9.78
C LEU A 114 14.55 -6.98 -10.62
N GLY A 115 13.22 -7.08 -10.66
CA GLY A 115 12.38 -6.09 -11.32
C GLY A 115 12.58 -4.68 -10.74
N VAL A 116 12.65 -4.60 -9.42
CA VAL A 116 13.00 -3.36 -8.70
C VAL A 116 14.38 -2.84 -9.08
N ALA A 117 15.40 -3.70 -9.05
CA ALA A 117 16.78 -3.33 -9.38
C ALA A 117 16.91 -2.82 -10.82
N LEU A 118 16.23 -3.47 -11.77
CA LEU A 118 16.21 -3.08 -13.18
C LEU A 118 15.57 -1.70 -13.39
N VAL A 119 14.46 -1.40 -12.70
CA VAL A 119 13.83 -0.07 -12.78
C VAL A 119 14.73 1.00 -12.18
N LEU A 120 15.41 0.70 -11.07
CA LEU A 120 16.36 1.61 -10.44
C LEU A 120 17.55 1.95 -11.35
N THR A 121 18.18 0.94 -11.94
CA THR A 121 19.34 1.15 -12.84
C THR A 121 18.92 1.85 -14.12
N ALA A 122 17.77 1.51 -14.70
CA ALA A 122 17.24 2.20 -15.88
C ALA A 122 16.93 3.68 -15.60
N LYS A 123 16.37 4.01 -14.44
CA LYS A 123 16.13 5.42 -14.05
C LYS A 123 17.42 6.18 -13.82
N GLN A 124 18.43 5.57 -13.19
CA GLN A 124 19.74 6.19 -12.96
C GLN A 124 20.49 6.43 -14.28
N ALA A 125 20.46 5.47 -15.21
CA ALA A 125 21.08 5.60 -16.52
C ALA A 125 20.45 6.71 -17.38
N LYS A 126 19.15 6.98 -17.20
CA LYS A 126 18.41 8.04 -17.90
C LYS A 126 18.57 9.43 -17.26
N ALA A 127 19.02 9.49 -16.01
CA ALA A 127 19.27 10.72 -15.28
C ALA A 127 20.72 11.24 -15.43
N LYS A 128 21.59 10.44 -16.05
CA LYS A 128 22.97 10.77 -16.43
C LYS A 128 23.01 11.18 -17.90
#